data_AF-A0A536M4A7-F1
#
_entry.id   AF-A0A536M4A7-F1
#
_cell.length_a   1.000
_cell.length_b   1.000
_cell.length_c   1.000
_cell.angle_alpha   90.00
_cell.angle_beta   90.00
_cell.angle_gamma   90.00
#
_symmetry.space_group_name_H-M   'P 1'
#
loop_
_entity.id
_entity.type
_entity.pdbx_description
1 polymer ?
#
loop_
_entity_poly.entity_id
_entity_poly.type
_entity_poly.pdbx_seq_one_letter_code
_entity_poly.pdbx_strand_id
1 'polypeptide(L)'
;MLKSKIHRVMVTGADVNYEGSITLDPILRVSGGVRAQPEEVAAAILEAIENGDKLRYPVGRDAALVFTARKAMDDAQFEGAMRQQLGLTW
;
A
#
# COMPACT_ATOMS: atom_id res chain seq x y z
N MET A 1 -8.51 -12.41 19.91
CA MET A 1 -8.63 -11.47 18.77
C MET A 1 -7.54 -11.80 17.75
N LEU A 2 -7.84 -11.68 16.45
CA LEU A 2 -6.86 -11.90 15.37
C LEU A 2 -5.89 -10.71 15.29
N LYS A 3 -4.58 -10.97 15.31
CA LYS A 3 -3.55 -9.92 15.21
C LYS A 3 -3.38 -9.39 13.78
N SER A 4 -3.36 -10.27 12.78
CA SER A 4 -3.26 -9.92 11.35
C SER A 4 -3.53 -11.13 10.45
N LYS A 5 -3.73 -10.91 9.14
CA LYS A 5 -3.85 -11.96 8.11
C LYS A 5 -3.08 -11.60 6.84
N ILE A 6 -2.65 -12.62 6.11
CA ILE A 6 -2.14 -12.50 4.74
C ILE A 6 -3.26 -12.98 3.81
N HIS A 7 -3.94 -12.06 3.13
CA HIS A 7 -5.15 -12.39 2.37
C HIS A 7 -4.85 -12.77 0.91
N ARG A 8 -5.36 -13.92 0.46
CA ARG A 8 -5.35 -14.36 -0.95
C ARG A 8 -3.96 -14.42 -1.59
N VAL A 9 -2.98 -14.96 -0.86
CA VAL A 9 -1.65 -15.25 -1.42
C VAL A 9 -1.65 -16.56 -2.21
N MET A 10 -0.78 -16.62 -3.21
CA MET A 10 -0.54 -17.81 -4.02
C MET A 10 0.54 -18.68 -3.36
N VAL A 11 0.33 -20.00 -3.38
CA VAL A 11 1.36 -20.98 -2.98
C VAL A 11 2.36 -21.12 -4.12
N THR A 12 3.65 -20.93 -3.84
CA THR A 12 4.72 -20.94 -4.86
C THR A 12 5.50 -22.25 -4.91
N GLY A 13 5.36 -23.12 -3.91
CA GLY A 13 5.98 -24.44 -3.87
C GLY A 13 5.34 -25.33 -2.81
N ALA A 14 5.37 -26.65 -3.04
CA ALA A 14 4.89 -27.66 -2.11
C ALA A 14 5.71 -28.94 -2.28
N ASP A 15 6.29 -29.43 -1.19
CA ASP A 15 7.05 -30.68 -1.14
C ASP A 15 6.60 -31.50 0.07
N VAL A 16 6.27 -32.77 -0.17
CA VAL A 16 5.80 -33.71 0.85
C VAL A 16 6.90 -34.12 1.82
N ASN A 17 8.16 -34.04 1.40
CA ASN A 17 9.32 -34.38 2.23
C ASN A 17 9.94 -33.14 2.90
N TYR A 18 9.30 -31.98 2.79
CA TYR A 18 9.81 -30.76 3.43
C TYR A 18 9.71 -30.86 4.94
N GLU A 19 10.86 -30.87 5.61
CA GLU A 19 10.94 -30.83 7.07
C GLU A 19 11.04 -29.36 7.54
N GLY A 20 9.99 -28.86 8.22
CA GLY A 20 9.99 -27.51 8.78
C GLY A 20 8.62 -26.84 8.79
N SER A 21 8.62 -25.52 8.96
CA SER A 21 7.43 -24.66 8.92
C SER A 21 7.26 -24.03 7.53
N ILE A 22 6.06 -23.56 7.20
CA ILE A 22 5.84 -22.77 5.97
C ILE A 22 6.85 -21.62 5.86
N THR A 23 7.53 -21.55 4.71
CA THR A 23 8.42 -20.43 4.39
C THR A 23 7.58 -19.27 3.84
N LEU A 24 7.81 -18.07 4.37
CA LEU A 24 7.15 -16.84 3.93
C LEU A 24 8.21 -15.87 3.42
N ASP A 25 7.94 -15.25 2.28
CA ASP A 25 8.75 -14.13 1.79
C ASP A 25 8.80 -13.04 2.88
N PRO A 26 9.99 -12.49 3.23
CA PRO A 26 10.11 -11.37 4.15
C PRO A 26 9.16 -10.22 3.83
N ILE A 27 8.90 -9.93 2.55
CA ILE A 27 7.98 -8.85 2.18
C ILE A 27 6.57 -9.12 2.67
N LEU A 28 6.11 -10.38 2.74
CA LEU A 28 4.77 -10.73 3.23
C LEU A 28 4.65 -10.58 4.76
N ARG A 29 5.78 -10.65 5.47
CA ARG A 29 5.86 -10.38 6.91
C ARG A 29 5.84 -8.88 7.19
N VAL A 30 6.38 -8.07 6.28
CA VAL A 30 6.44 -6.59 6.37
C VAL A 30 5.18 -5.94 5.76
N SER A 31 4.59 -6.54 4.73
CA SER A 31 3.39 -6.09 4.01
C SER A 31 2.08 -6.40 4.75
N GLY A 32 2.17 -6.94 5.97
CA GLY A 32 1.14 -6.69 6.98
C GLY A 32 1.00 -5.20 7.32
N GLY A 33 1.85 -4.34 6.76
CA GLY A 33 1.81 -2.88 6.86
C GLY A 33 0.65 -2.23 6.10
N VAL A 34 -0.22 -1.58 6.90
CA VAL A 34 -0.93 -0.31 6.65
C VAL A 34 -1.37 -0.06 5.21
N ARG A 35 -2.11 -0.99 4.61
CA ARG A 35 -3.03 -0.60 3.54
C ARG A 35 -4.19 0.17 4.16
N ALA A 36 -4.73 1.13 3.43
CA ALA A 36 -6.01 1.74 3.79
C ALA A 36 -7.01 0.63 4.10
N GLN A 37 -7.63 0.71 5.28
CA GLN A 37 -8.63 -0.28 5.66
C GLN A 37 -9.88 -0.08 4.78
N PRO A 38 -10.65 -1.14 4.49
CA PRO A 38 -11.86 -1.03 3.66
C PRO A 38 -12.83 0.05 4.16
N GLU A 39 -12.92 0.24 5.47
CA GLU A 39 -13.78 1.24 6.11
C GLU A 39 -13.31 2.67 5.81
N GLU A 40 -11.99 2.93 5.77
CA GLU A 40 -11.42 4.23 5.39
C GLU A 40 -11.73 4.55 3.92
N VAL A 41 -11.66 3.54 3.05
CA VAL A 41 -11.99 3.68 1.62
C VAL A 41 -13.48 3.98 1.45
N ALA A 42 -14.35 3.26 2.15
CA ALA A 42 -15.79 3.47 2.09
C ALA A 42 -16.18 4.88 2.56
N ALA A 43 -15.58 5.37 3.65
CA ALA A 43 -15.81 6.73 4.14
C ALA A 43 -15.40 7.80 3.12
N ALA A 44 -14.24 7.62 2.46
CA ALA A 44 -13.79 8.55 1.42
C ALA A 44 -14.70 8.56 0.18
N ILE A 45 -15.27 7.40 -0.20
CA ILE A 45 -16.23 7.31 -1.30
C ILE A 45 -17.53 8.02 -0.93
N LEU A 46 -18.05 7.81 0.28
CA LEU A 46 -19.26 8.47 0.76
C LEU A 46 -19.09 9.99 0.71
N GLU A 47 -17.98 10.50 1.25
CA GLU A 47 -17.65 11.93 1.23
C GLU A 47 -17.59 12.49 -0.20
N ALA A 48 -17.00 11.74 -1.14
CA ALA A 48 -16.94 12.15 -2.53
C ALA A 48 -18.31 12.21 -3.20
N ILE A 49 -19.23 11.31 -2.85
CA ILE A 49 -20.60 11.28 -3.36
C ILE A 49 -21.42 12.44 -2.77
N GLU A 50 -21.30 12.69 -1.48
CA GLU A 50 -22.10 13.70 -0.77
C GLU A 50 -21.62 15.13 -1.05
N ASN A 51 -20.29 15.37 -1.07
CA ASN A 51 -19.72 16.72 -1.08
C ASN A 51 -18.87 17.05 -2.32
N GLY A 52 -18.37 16.04 -3.05
CA GLY A 52 -17.86 16.16 -4.43
C GLY A 52 -17.02 17.39 -4.82
N ASP A 53 -16.22 17.95 -3.91
CA ASP A 53 -15.54 19.24 -4.07
C ASP A 53 -14.10 19.12 -4.59
N LYS A 54 -13.57 17.90 -4.67
CA LYS A 54 -12.17 17.60 -5.00
C LYS A 54 -12.08 16.54 -6.09
N LEU A 55 -11.07 16.65 -6.95
CA LEU A 55 -10.74 15.59 -7.92
C LEU A 55 -10.00 14.40 -7.29
N ARG A 56 -9.45 14.55 -6.08
CA ARG A 56 -8.61 13.54 -5.42
C ARG A 56 -8.93 13.47 -3.93
N TYR A 57 -9.28 12.27 -3.45
CA TYR A 57 -9.51 11.95 -2.05
C TYR A 57 -8.39 11.01 -1.57
N PRO A 58 -7.41 11.48 -0.78
CA PRO A 58 -6.34 10.63 -0.28
C PRO A 58 -6.89 9.67 0.77
N VAL A 59 -6.62 8.38 0.62
CA VAL A 59 -7.01 7.34 1.58
C VAL A 59 -5.79 6.58 2.03
N GLY A 60 -5.59 6.49 3.34
CA GLY A 60 -4.42 5.85 3.93
C GLY A 60 -3.21 6.78 4.09
N ARG A 61 -2.25 6.31 4.89
CA ARG A 61 -1.07 7.07 5.30
C ARG A 61 -0.10 7.33 4.14
N ASP A 62 0.04 6.36 3.25
CA ASP A 62 0.85 6.45 2.03
C ASP A 62 0.30 7.52 1.08
N ALA A 63 -1.00 7.54 0.83
CA ALA A 63 -1.64 8.57 0.00
C ALA A 63 -1.43 9.97 0.58
N ALA A 64 -1.55 10.14 1.91
CA ALA A 64 -1.30 11.42 2.57
C ALA A 64 0.17 11.88 2.43
N LEU A 65 1.13 10.96 2.57
CA LEU A 65 2.55 11.24 2.38
C LEU A 65 2.85 11.66 0.94
N VAL A 66 2.35 10.91 -0.04
CA VAL A 66 2.51 11.21 -1.47
C VAL A 66 1.92 12.58 -1.81
N PHE A 67 0.73 12.88 -1.29
CA PHE A 67 0.06 14.15 -1.54
C PHE A 67 0.81 15.34 -0.93
N THR A 68 1.38 15.13 0.27
CA THR A 68 2.21 16.14 0.94
C THR A 68 3.49 16.42 0.16
N ALA A 69 4.20 15.37 -0.26
CA ALA A 69 5.41 15.49 -1.08
C ALA A 69 5.11 16.21 -2.41
N ARG A 70 4.01 15.85 -3.08
CA ARG A 70 3.62 16.46 -4.36
C ARG A 70 3.31 17.95 -4.24
N LYS A 71 2.76 18.40 -3.11
CA LYS A 71 2.49 19.82 -2.85
C LYS A 71 3.75 20.64 -2.59
N ALA A 72 4.82 20.00 -2.12
CA ALA A 72 6.06 20.66 -1.72
C ALA A 72 7.10 20.74 -2.86
N MET A 73 6.89 20.00 -3.94
CA MET A 73 7.87 19.80 -5.02
C MET A 73 7.27 20.08 -6.39
N ASP A 74 8.11 20.50 -7.33
CA ASP A 74 7.74 20.49 -8.74
C ASP A 74 7.68 19.06 -9.30
N ASP A 75 7.18 18.91 -10.53
CA ASP A 75 6.96 17.60 -11.15
C ASP A 75 8.27 16.81 -11.33
N ALA A 76 9.35 17.46 -11.75
CA ALA A 76 10.63 16.80 -11.98
C ALA A 76 11.26 16.31 -10.68
N GLN A 77 11.19 17.12 -9.63
CA GLN A 77 11.66 16.78 -8.28
C GLN A 77 10.86 15.61 -7.69
N PHE A 78 9.53 15.68 -7.79
CA PHE A 78 8.66 14.62 -7.28
C PHE A 78 8.90 13.29 -8.01
N GLU A 79 8.99 13.32 -9.35
CA GLU A 79 9.24 12.14 -10.16
C GLU A 79 10.61 11.53 -9.85
N GLY A 80 11.65 12.36 -9.70
CA GLY A 80 12.98 11.92 -9.27
C GLY A 80 12.96 11.25 -7.89
N ALA A 81 12.27 11.85 -6.91
CA ALA A 81 12.14 11.28 -5.57
C ALA A 81 11.40 9.93 -5.58
N MET A 82 10.31 9.82 -6.35
CA MET A 82 9.55 8.56 -6.47
C MET A 82 10.36 7.47 -7.16
N ARG A 83 11.09 7.80 -8.23
CA ARG A 83 12.01 6.86 -8.90
C ARG A 83 13.08 6.34 -7.94
N GLN A 84 13.72 7.24 -7.21
CA GLN A 84 14.74 6.89 -6.23
C GLN A 84 14.18 5.97 -5.14
N GLN A 85 12.99 6.28 -4.60
CA GLN A 85 12.34 5.46 -3.58
C GLN A 85 11.97 4.06 -4.09
N LEU A 86 11.63 3.93 -5.38
CA LEU A 86 11.27 2.67 -6.02
C LEU A 86 12.47 1.93 -6.64
N GLY A 87 13.67 2.51 -6.61
CA GLY A 87 14.86 1.95 -7.25
C GLY A 87 14.79 1.90 -8.78
N LEU A 88 14.05 2.82 -9.41
CA LEU A 88 13.89 2.92 -10.86
C LEU A 88 14.97 3.86 -11.44
N THR A 89 15.57 3.46 -12.56
CA THR A 89 16.74 4.14 -13.16
C THR A 89 16.45 4.83 -14.49
N TRP A 90 15.20 4.82 -14.96
CA TRP A 90 14.77 5.36 -16.26
C TRP A 90 13.64 6.37 -16.10
#